data_AF-A0A2E7BM19-F1
#
_entry.id   AF-A0A2E7BM19-F1
#
_cell.length_a   1.000
_cell.length_b   1.000
_cell.length_c   1.000
_cell.angle_alpha   90.00
_cell.angle_beta   90.00
_cell.angle_gamma   90.00
#
_symmetry.space_group_name_H-M   'P 1'
#
loop_
_entity.id
_entity.type
_entity.pdbx_description
1 polymer ?
#
loop_
_entity_poly.entity_id
_entity_poly.type
_entity_poly.pdbx_seq_one_letter_code
_entity_poly.pdbx_strand_id
1 'polypeptide(L)'
;MASNPIRRQTSHNLTKMGEDKLFKAHLENGSVARALESLKGDMGKVSEGMFYAWLHESDERWDRWQRHLKVVAHVLADESLRIVDETEDNPRGVASARLRAEQRRWLAERYNKKDFSVKADTTIVGINLADDYMTALKRVEDKRKEEDAIDAEYVVVEDESQEVEDGTDSS
;
A
#
# COMPACT_ATOMS: atom_id res chain seq x y z
N MET A 1 -7.35 23.00 -33.84
CA MET A 1 -6.39 21.90 -34.04
C MET A 1 -7.01 20.88 -34.99
N ALA A 2 -6.37 20.56 -36.11
CA ALA A 2 -6.89 19.62 -37.08
C ALA A 2 -6.91 18.20 -36.48
N SER A 3 -8.09 17.58 -36.40
CA SER A 3 -8.21 16.19 -35.95
C SER A 3 -7.51 15.26 -36.95
N ASN A 4 -6.58 14.44 -36.47
CA ASN A 4 -5.89 13.46 -37.30
C ASN A 4 -6.91 12.47 -37.92
N PRO A 5 -7.03 12.39 -39.27
CA PRO A 5 -8.05 11.57 -39.93
C PRO A 5 -7.95 10.09 -39.57
N ILE A 6 -6.74 9.58 -39.32
CA ILE A 6 -6.53 8.19 -38.88
C ILE A 6 -7.17 7.95 -37.51
N ARG A 7 -7.02 8.90 -36.58
CA ARG A 7 -7.61 8.80 -35.23
C ARG A 7 -9.14 8.77 -35.30
N ARG A 8 -9.75 9.59 -36.17
CA ARG A 8 -11.20 9.60 -36.38
C ARG A 8 -11.71 8.28 -36.95
N GLN A 9 -11.04 7.73 -37.96
CA GLN A 9 -11.42 6.45 -38.54
C GLN A 9 -11.31 5.32 -37.51
N THR A 10 -10.23 5.29 -36.74
CA THR A 10 -10.02 4.29 -35.69
C THR A 10 -11.06 4.38 -34.57
N SER A 11 -11.36 5.59 -34.09
CA SER A 11 -12.43 5.80 -33.09
C SER A 11 -13.81 5.37 -33.63
N HIS A 12 -14.09 5.65 -34.91
CA HIS A 12 -15.30 5.17 -35.56
C HIS A 12 -15.37 3.64 -35.63
N ASN A 13 -14.28 2.98 -36.03
CA ASN A 13 -14.22 1.52 -36.10
C ASN A 13 -14.41 0.87 -34.70
N LEU A 14 -13.77 1.43 -33.67
CA LEU A 14 -13.92 0.97 -32.28
C LEU A 14 -15.37 1.12 -31.79
N THR A 15 -15.99 2.27 -32.09
CA THR A 15 -17.39 2.53 -31.74
C THR A 15 -18.35 1.58 -32.47
N LYS A 16 -18.09 1.31 -33.76
CA LYS A 16 -18.90 0.38 -34.58
C LYS A 16 -18.85 -1.05 -34.05
N MET A 17 -17.70 -1.50 -33.54
CA MET A 17 -17.59 -2.85 -32.98
C MET A 17 -18.36 -3.00 -31.67
N GLY A 18 -18.44 -1.92 -30.90
CA GLY A 18 -19.11 -1.87 -29.62
C GLY A 18 -18.20 -2.25 -28.46
N GLU A 19 -18.45 -1.63 -27.32
CA GLU A 19 -17.67 -1.79 -26.09
C GLU A 19 -17.72 -3.24 -25.57
N ASP A 20 -18.88 -3.89 -25.63
CA ASP A 20 -19.07 -5.25 -25.11
C ASP A 20 -18.17 -6.28 -25.80
N LYS A 21 -18.02 -6.19 -27.12
CA LYS A 21 -17.13 -7.11 -27.88
C LYS A 21 -15.67 -6.90 -27.51
N LEU A 22 -15.25 -5.63 -27.37
CA LEU A 22 -13.90 -5.27 -26.97
C LEU A 22 -13.59 -5.78 -25.56
N PHE A 23 -14.52 -5.61 -24.63
CA PHE A 23 -14.35 -6.00 -23.23
C PHE A 23 -14.34 -7.52 -23.09
N LYS A 24 -15.23 -8.22 -23.81
CA LYS A 24 -15.23 -9.68 -23.89
C LYS A 24 -13.90 -10.22 -24.44
N ALA A 25 -13.43 -9.66 -25.56
CA ALA A 25 -12.14 -10.07 -26.13
C ALA A 25 -10.96 -9.78 -25.18
N HIS A 26 -11.01 -8.69 -24.40
CA HIS A 26 -10.02 -8.42 -23.35
C HIS A 26 -10.06 -9.48 -22.25
N LEU A 27 -11.25 -9.89 -21.82
CA LEU A 27 -11.39 -10.93 -20.79
C LEU A 27 -10.83 -12.28 -21.26
N GLU A 28 -11.10 -12.67 -22.50
CA GLU A 28 -10.65 -13.94 -23.07
C GLU A 28 -9.14 -13.98 -23.32
N ASN A 29 -8.55 -12.86 -23.78
CA ASN A 29 -7.14 -12.83 -24.16
C ASN A 29 -6.19 -12.37 -23.04
N GLY A 30 -6.74 -11.76 -21.98
CA GLY A 30 -6.00 -11.25 -20.81
C GLY A 30 -5.16 -9.99 -21.07
N SER A 31 -5.14 -9.45 -22.29
CA SER A 31 -4.48 -8.18 -22.60
C SER A 31 -5.14 -7.42 -23.74
N VAL A 32 -5.05 -6.09 -23.69
CA VAL A 32 -5.58 -5.21 -24.74
C VAL A 32 -4.90 -5.47 -26.09
N ALA A 33 -3.58 -5.66 -26.09
CA ALA A 33 -2.82 -5.95 -27.31
C ALA A 33 -3.36 -7.19 -28.04
N ARG A 34 -3.56 -8.29 -27.29
CA ARG A 34 -4.05 -9.55 -27.85
C ARG A 34 -5.52 -9.45 -28.25
N ALA A 35 -6.34 -8.74 -27.47
CA ALA A 35 -7.72 -8.48 -27.82
C ALA A 35 -7.84 -7.72 -29.15
N LEU A 36 -7.06 -6.65 -29.33
CA LEU A 36 -7.05 -5.87 -30.58
C LEU A 36 -6.53 -6.69 -31.76
N GLU A 37 -5.51 -7.54 -31.57
CA GLU A 37 -5.03 -8.42 -32.64
C GLU A 37 -6.08 -9.48 -33.01
N SER A 38 -6.80 -10.05 -32.03
CA SER A 38 -7.88 -11.02 -32.29
C SER A 38 -9.05 -10.42 -33.10
N LEU A 39 -9.23 -9.10 -33.04
CA LEU A 39 -10.34 -8.36 -33.67
C LEU A 39 -9.89 -7.57 -34.91
N LYS A 40 -8.65 -7.75 -35.34
CA LYS A 40 -8.03 -6.99 -36.43
C LYS A 40 -8.75 -7.15 -37.77
N GLY A 41 -9.37 -8.32 -38.02
CA GLY A 41 -10.15 -8.57 -39.23
C GLY A 41 -11.35 -7.62 -39.38
N ASP A 42 -11.96 -7.21 -38.27
CA ASP A 42 -13.19 -6.42 -38.26
C ASP A 42 -12.93 -4.90 -38.21
N MET A 43 -11.83 -4.48 -37.58
CA MET A 43 -11.54 -3.06 -37.29
C MET A 43 -10.33 -2.49 -38.01
N GLY A 44 -9.52 -3.37 -38.62
CA GLY A 44 -8.17 -3.03 -39.05
C GLY A 44 -7.18 -2.93 -37.89
N LYS A 45 -5.98 -2.43 -38.19
CA LYS A 45 -4.89 -2.34 -37.20
C LYS A 45 -5.13 -1.14 -36.26
N VAL A 46 -5.44 -1.43 -35.00
CA VAL A 46 -5.60 -0.44 -33.94
C VAL A 46 -4.45 -0.59 -32.95
N SER A 47 -3.81 0.52 -32.57
CA SER A 47 -2.81 0.52 -31.51
C SER A 47 -3.46 0.68 -30.13
N GLU A 48 -2.80 0.19 -29.08
CA GLU A 48 -3.27 0.34 -27.69
C GLU A 48 -3.47 1.81 -27.31
N GLY A 49 -2.56 2.69 -27.71
CA GLY A 49 -2.70 4.13 -27.45
C GLY A 49 -3.96 4.73 -28.06
N MET A 50 -4.38 4.27 -29.23
CA MET A 50 -5.64 4.71 -29.86
C MET A 50 -6.86 4.14 -29.14
N PHE A 51 -6.78 2.91 -28.66
CA PHE A 51 -7.83 2.30 -27.83
C PHE A 51 -8.03 3.08 -26.51
N TYR A 52 -6.96 3.39 -25.79
CA TYR A 52 -7.07 4.20 -24.56
C TYR A 52 -7.50 5.64 -24.85
N ALA A 53 -7.01 6.24 -25.94
CA ALA A 53 -7.49 7.56 -26.36
C ALA A 53 -8.99 7.56 -26.66
N TRP A 54 -9.50 6.50 -27.29
CA TRP A 54 -10.93 6.31 -27.52
C TRP A 54 -11.71 6.06 -26.22
N LEU A 55 -11.17 5.29 -25.26
CA LEU A 55 -11.80 5.12 -23.95
C LEU A 55 -12.00 6.46 -23.23
N HIS A 56 -11.02 7.35 -23.30
CA HIS A 56 -11.05 8.68 -22.69
C HIS A 56 -11.85 9.73 -23.48
N GLU A 57 -12.45 9.39 -24.63
CA GLU A 57 -13.34 10.32 -25.35
C GLU A 57 -14.69 10.52 -24.62
N SER A 58 -15.05 9.64 -23.67
CA SER A 58 -16.26 9.72 -22.86
C SER A 58 -16.01 9.20 -21.45
N ASP A 59 -16.34 9.99 -20.44
CA ASP A 59 -16.18 9.60 -19.03
C ASP A 59 -17.01 8.35 -18.69
N GLU A 60 -18.23 8.23 -19.25
CA GLU A 60 -19.07 7.05 -19.03
C GLU A 60 -18.44 5.77 -19.58
N ARG A 61 -17.76 5.86 -20.74
CA ARG A 61 -17.03 4.74 -21.34
C ARG A 61 -15.85 4.35 -20.47
N TRP A 62 -15.11 5.34 -19.97
CA TRP A 62 -14.04 5.11 -19.02
C TRP A 62 -14.55 4.42 -17.75
N ASP A 63 -15.68 4.85 -17.20
CA ASP A 63 -16.29 4.23 -16.03
C ASP A 63 -16.73 2.78 -16.28
N ARG A 64 -17.28 2.49 -17.48
CA ARG A 64 -17.61 1.12 -17.89
C ARG A 64 -16.34 0.26 -18.00
N TRP A 65 -15.26 0.80 -18.53
CA TRP A 65 -13.96 0.12 -18.57
C TRP A 65 -13.41 -0.14 -17.17
N GLN A 66 -13.48 0.82 -16.25
CA GLN A 66 -13.05 0.62 -14.86
C GLN A 66 -13.88 -0.45 -14.14
N ARG A 67 -15.19 -0.51 -14.40
CA ARG A 67 -16.05 -1.61 -13.90
C ARG A 67 -15.67 -2.96 -14.49
N HIS A 68 -15.38 -3.01 -15.79
CA HIS A 68 -14.87 -4.22 -16.46
C HIS A 68 -13.54 -4.69 -15.84
N LEU A 69 -12.60 -3.80 -15.57
CA LEU A 69 -11.33 -4.15 -14.92
C LEU A 69 -11.53 -4.79 -13.53
N LYS A 70 -12.55 -4.37 -12.77
CA LYS A 70 -12.88 -5.03 -11.51
C LYS A 70 -13.34 -6.48 -11.70
N VAL A 71 -14.13 -6.74 -12.75
CA VAL A 71 -14.54 -8.11 -13.11
C VAL A 71 -13.32 -8.94 -13.53
N VAL A 72 -12.44 -8.36 -14.36
CA VAL A 72 -11.18 -9.00 -14.75
C VAL A 72 -10.32 -9.33 -13.52
N ALA A 73 -10.28 -8.47 -12.51
CA ALA A 73 -9.55 -8.74 -11.26
C ALA A 73 -10.02 -10.03 -10.56
N HIS A 74 -11.33 -10.26 -10.49
CA HIS A 74 -11.87 -11.50 -9.92
C HIS A 74 -11.48 -12.73 -10.73
N VAL A 75 -11.55 -12.65 -12.07
CA VAL A 75 -11.14 -13.75 -12.95
C VAL A 75 -9.64 -14.05 -12.81
N LEU A 76 -8.79 -13.02 -12.74
CA LEU A 76 -7.35 -13.20 -12.53
C LEU A 76 -7.02 -13.85 -11.18
N ALA A 77 -7.76 -13.49 -10.13
CA ALA A 77 -7.62 -14.12 -8.82
C ALA A 77 -7.99 -15.60 -8.87
N ASP A 78 -9.12 -15.95 -9.49
CA ASP A 78 -9.57 -17.34 -9.64
C ASP A 78 -8.60 -18.16 -10.51
N GLU A 79 -8.13 -17.61 -11.63
CA GLU A 79 -7.10 -18.24 -12.46
C GLU A 79 -5.78 -18.46 -11.70
N SER A 80 -5.41 -17.55 -10.80
CA SER A 80 -4.17 -17.68 -10.04
C SER A 80 -4.23 -18.89 -9.09
N LEU A 81 -5.38 -19.14 -8.47
CA LEU A 81 -5.62 -20.31 -7.64
C LEU A 81 -5.55 -21.58 -8.48
N ARG A 82 -6.29 -21.62 -9.60
CA ARG A 82 -6.30 -22.75 -10.52
C ARG A 82 -4.90 -23.12 -11.03
N ILE A 83 -4.08 -22.13 -11.37
CA ILE A 83 -2.69 -22.37 -11.82
C ILE A 83 -1.86 -23.07 -10.74
N VAL A 84 -2.01 -22.67 -9.48
CA VAL A 84 -1.27 -23.29 -8.38
C VAL A 84 -1.75 -24.73 -8.17
N ASP A 85 -3.06 -24.97 -8.20
CA ASP A 85 -3.66 -26.28 -7.92
C ASP A 85 -3.45 -27.30 -9.05
N GLU A 86 -3.46 -26.87 -10.31
CA GLU A 86 -3.33 -27.77 -11.48
C GLU A 86 -1.87 -28.05 -11.87
N THR A 87 -0.89 -27.44 -11.20
CA THR A 87 0.51 -27.60 -11.58
C THR A 87 1.05 -28.95 -11.11
N GLU A 88 1.67 -29.68 -12.05
CA GLU A 88 2.39 -30.91 -11.75
C GLU A 88 3.57 -30.64 -10.80
N ASP A 89 3.83 -31.60 -9.90
CA ASP A 89 4.92 -31.58 -8.91
C ASP A 89 6.31 -31.78 -9.55
N ASN A 90 6.64 -30.94 -10.53
CA ASN A 90 7.97 -30.87 -11.13
C ASN A 90 8.59 -29.49 -10.85
N PRO A 91 9.89 -29.40 -10.50
CA PRO A 91 10.48 -28.14 -10.03
C PRO A 91 10.41 -26.96 -11.03
N ARG A 92 10.45 -27.24 -12.34
CA ARG A 92 10.35 -26.20 -13.39
C ARG A 92 8.92 -25.69 -13.55
N GLY A 93 7.93 -26.58 -13.45
CA GLY A 93 6.50 -26.30 -13.52
C GLY A 93 6.06 -25.45 -12.34
N VAL A 94 6.44 -25.84 -11.12
CA VAL A 94 6.14 -25.08 -9.89
C VAL A 94 6.71 -23.66 -9.96
N ALA A 95 7.95 -23.48 -10.41
CA ALA A 95 8.54 -22.14 -10.56
C ALA A 95 7.79 -21.26 -11.57
N SER A 96 7.41 -21.82 -12.73
CA SER A 96 6.65 -21.09 -13.75
C SER A 96 5.23 -20.75 -13.28
N ALA A 97 4.56 -21.70 -12.63
CA ALA A 97 3.21 -21.56 -12.10
C ALA A 97 3.17 -20.48 -11.01
N ARG A 98 4.14 -20.51 -10.09
CA ARG A 98 4.30 -19.48 -9.07
C ARG A 98 4.41 -18.08 -9.68
N LEU A 99 5.30 -17.89 -10.66
CA LEU A 99 5.45 -16.59 -11.33
C LEU A 99 4.15 -16.13 -12.02
N ARG A 100 3.44 -17.06 -12.67
CA ARG A 100 2.17 -16.77 -13.34
C ARG A 100 1.07 -16.40 -12.36
N ALA A 101 1.00 -17.07 -11.22
CA ALA A 101 0.03 -16.80 -10.16
C ALA A 101 0.33 -15.44 -9.48
N GLU A 102 1.60 -15.18 -9.15
CA GLU A 102 2.05 -13.91 -8.56
C GLU A 102 1.75 -12.72 -9.48
N GLN A 103 2.06 -12.83 -10.78
CA GLN A 103 1.77 -11.77 -11.76
C GLN A 103 0.26 -11.49 -11.88
N ARG A 104 -0.58 -12.52 -11.85
CA ARG A 104 -2.05 -12.38 -11.90
C ARG A 104 -2.60 -11.74 -10.63
N ARG A 105 -2.11 -12.17 -9.46
CA ARG A 105 -2.48 -11.57 -8.18
C ARG A 105 -2.13 -10.09 -8.15
N TRP A 106 -0.92 -9.74 -8.59
CA TRP A 106 -0.48 -8.35 -8.68
C TRP A 106 -1.36 -7.50 -9.62
N LEU A 107 -1.78 -8.04 -10.77
CA LEU A 107 -2.70 -7.36 -11.66
C LEU A 107 -4.10 -7.20 -11.04
N ALA A 108 -4.61 -8.23 -10.37
CA ALA A 108 -5.89 -8.17 -9.66
C ALA A 108 -5.89 -7.08 -8.57
N GLU A 109 -4.81 -6.97 -7.79
CA GLU A 109 -4.59 -5.91 -6.81
C GLU A 109 -4.64 -4.50 -7.44
N ARG A 110 -4.09 -4.33 -8.64
CA ARG A 110 -4.08 -3.04 -9.35
C ARG A 110 -5.45 -2.68 -9.93
N TYR A 111 -6.18 -3.65 -10.46
CA TYR A 111 -7.50 -3.43 -11.06
C TYR A 111 -8.62 -3.28 -10.02
N ASN A 112 -8.51 -3.95 -8.88
CA ASN A 112 -9.46 -3.82 -7.78
C ASN A 112 -8.74 -3.80 -6.42
N LYS A 113 -8.14 -2.64 -6.13
CA LYS A 113 -7.44 -2.39 -4.86
C LYS A 113 -8.35 -2.58 -3.64
N LYS A 114 -9.63 -2.22 -3.75
CA LYS A 114 -10.58 -2.26 -2.62
C LYS A 114 -10.71 -3.68 -2.06
N ASP A 115 -10.80 -4.67 -2.96
CA ASP A 115 -11.10 -6.05 -2.56
C ASP A 115 -9.84 -6.91 -2.43
N PHE A 116 -8.79 -6.65 -3.23
CA PHE A 116 -7.59 -7.49 -3.26
C PHE A 116 -6.34 -6.88 -2.62
N SER A 117 -6.31 -5.58 -2.30
CA SER A 117 -5.10 -5.02 -1.69
C SER A 117 -4.85 -5.58 -0.30
N VAL A 118 -3.58 -5.86 -0.03
CA VAL A 118 -3.12 -6.13 1.34
C VAL A 118 -3.34 -4.86 2.14
N LYS A 119 -4.35 -4.87 3.00
CA LYS A 119 -4.54 -3.82 4.01
C LYS A 119 -3.38 -3.97 4.99
N ALA A 120 -2.39 -3.10 4.86
CA ALA A 120 -1.49 -2.88 5.97
C ALA A 120 -2.33 -2.25 7.07
N ASP A 121 -2.62 -3.02 8.12
CA ASP A 121 -3.04 -2.44 9.40
C ASP A 121 -1.86 -1.65 9.92
N THR A 122 -1.72 -0.43 9.41
CA THR A 122 -0.79 0.55 9.95
C THR A 122 -1.37 0.98 11.28
N THR A 123 -1.05 0.23 12.34
CA THR A 123 -1.25 0.68 13.71
C THR A 123 -0.38 1.92 13.89
N ILE A 124 -0.96 3.10 13.70
CA ILE A 124 -0.30 4.37 13.98
C ILE A 124 -0.15 4.44 15.49
N VAL A 125 1.00 4.00 16.02
CA VAL A 125 1.40 4.28 17.38
C VAL A 125 1.79 5.77 17.40
N GLY A 126 0.81 6.63 17.65
CA GLY A 126 1.03 8.06 17.82
C GLY A 126 1.73 8.32 19.14
N ILE A 127 3.07 8.32 19.14
CA ILE A 127 3.84 8.84 20.27
C ILE A 127 3.73 10.37 20.22
N ASN A 128 2.95 10.94 21.14
CA ASN A 128 2.83 12.39 21.25
C ASN A 128 4.02 12.95 22.05
N LEU A 129 5.11 13.25 21.36
CA LEU A 129 6.37 13.74 21.96
C LEU A 129 6.16 15.00 22.83
N ALA A 130 5.15 15.81 22.54
CA ALA A 130 4.81 16.98 23.35
C ALA A 130 4.30 16.59 24.74
N ASP A 131 3.46 15.56 24.84
CA ASP A 131 2.92 15.08 26.12
C ASP A 131 4.01 14.39 26.94
N ASP A 132 4.88 13.61 26.30
CA ASP A 132 6.03 12.96 26.94
C ASP A 132 7.03 14.00 27.48
N TYR A 133 7.30 15.06 26.70
CA TYR A 133 8.18 16.15 27.11
C TYR A 133 7.61 16.94 28.30
N MET A 134 6.32 17.28 28.26
CA MET A 134 5.67 17.99 29.36
C MET A 134 5.60 17.13 30.62
N THR A 135 5.42 15.82 30.48
CA THR A 135 5.44 14.88 31.60
C THR A 135 6.85 14.75 32.19
N ALA A 136 7.89 14.71 31.34
CA ALA A 136 9.27 14.70 31.77
C ALA A 136 9.66 15.98 32.51
N LEU A 137 9.25 17.15 32.00
CA LEU A 137 9.51 18.44 32.65
C LEU A 137 8.87 18.53 34.04
N LYS A 138 7.60 18.13 34.17
CA LYS A 138 6.92 18.09 35.48
C LYS A 138 7.66 17.21 36.48
N ARG A 139 8.12 16.04 36.03
CA ARG A 139 8.90 15.11 36.86
C ARG A 139 10.25 15.68 37.30
N VAL A 140 10.87 16.53 36.48
CA VAL A 140 12.12 17.23 36.84
C VAL A 140 11.85 18.34 37.85
N GLU A 141 10.77 19.12 37.66
CA GLU A 141 10.38 20.17 38.61
C GLU A 141 10.02 19.60 39.99
N ASP A 142 9.29 18.49 40.05
CA ASP A 142 8.90 17.86 41.31
C ASP A 142 10.14 17.39 42.10
N LYS A 143 11.11 16.79 41.42
CA LYS A 143 12.39 16.39 42.04
C LYS A 143 13.18 17.58 42.59
N ARG A 144 13.21 18.68 41.84
CA ARG A 144 13.93 19.88 42.27
C ARG A 144 13.29 20.50 43.52
N LYS A 145 11.96 20.54 43.59
CA LYS A 145 11.24 21.02 44.78
C LYS A 145 11.49 20.13 46.00
N GLU A 146 11.63 18.83 45.79
CA GLU A 146 11.97 17.87 46.85
C GLU A 146 13.40 18.12 47.37
N GLU A 147 14.36 18.37 46.49
CA GLU A 147 15.74 18.76 46.86
C GLU A 147 15.78 20.10 47.62
N ASP A 148 15.11 21.14 47.11
CA ASP A 148 15.05 22.45 47.76
C ASP A 148 14.36 22.41 49.15
N ALA A 149 13.43 21.47 49.37
CA ALA A 149 12.78 21.26 50.65
C ALA A 149 13.68 20.60 51.70
N ILE A 150 14.57 19.69 51.26
CA ILE A 150 15.55 19.03 52.13
C ILE A 150 16.61 20.04 52.62
N ASP A 151 17.08 20.93 51.74
CA ASP A 151 18.06 21.96 52.09
C ASP A 151 17.49 23.01 53.06
N ALA A 152 16.19 23.29 52.99
CA ALA A 152 15.52 24.22 53.91
C ALA A 152 15.30 23.65 55.33
N GLU A 153 15.39 22.32 55.52
CA GLU A 153 15.21 21.67 56.83
C GLU A 153 16.51 21.62 57.66
N TYR A 154 17.68 21.87 57.07
CA TYR A 154 18.94 22.03 57.79
C TYR A 154 19.09 23.43 58.39
N VAL A 155 18.42 23.68 59.53
CA VAL A 155 18.79 24.77 60.44
C VAL A 155 20.01 24.32 61.25
N VAL A 156 21.11 25.06 61.15
CA VAL A 156 22.35 24.83 61.90
C VAL A 156 22.06 24.90 63.40
N VAL A 157 22.15 23.75 64.07
CA VAL A 157 22.30 23.70 65.53
C VAL A 157 23.81 23.69 65.80
N GLU A 158 24.35 24.83 66.20
CA GLU A 158 25.63 24.86 66.92
C GLU A 158 25.41 24.12 68.23
N ASP A 159 26.11 23.01 68.45
CA ASP A 159 26.17 22.40 69.78
C ASP A 159 27.62 22.12 70.18
N GLU A 160 27.94 22.68 71.34
CA GLU A 160 29.22 22.67 72.01
C GLU A 160 29.44 21.32 72.70
N SER A 161 30.70 20.94 72.84
CA SER A 161 31.23 20.05 73.88
C SER A 161 30.86 18.55 73.84
N GLN A 162 31.89 17.69 73.81
CA GLN A 162 32.30 16.96 75.01
C GLN A 162 33.64 16.26 74.79
N GLU A 163 34.64 16.76 75.53
CA GLU A 163 35.85 16.03 75.90
C GLU A 163 35.47 14.78 76.70
N VAL A 164 36.10 13.64 76.39
CA VAL A 164 36.27 12.57 77.38
C VAL A 164 37.69 12.04 77.24
N GLU A 165 38.57 12.55 78.11
CA GLU A 165 39.75 11.84 78.58
C GLU A 165 39.31 10.52 79.21
N ASP A 166 39.97 9.40 78.88
CA ASP A 166 40.47 8.57 79.96
C ASP A 166 41.69 7.76 79.51
N GLY A 167 42.75 7.86 80.31
CA GLY A 167 44.02 7.21 80.09
C GLY A 167 44.17 5.92 80.88
N THR A 168 45.43 5.49 80.92
CA THR A 168 46.03 4.45 81.76
C THR A 168 45.89 3.00 81.29
N ASP A 169 46.90 2.13 81.40
CA ASP A 169 48.36 2.20 81.53
C ASP A 169 48.87 0.74 81.45
N SER A 170 50.13 0.57 81.03
CA SER A 170 51.05 -0.53 81.39
C SER A 170 50.81 -1.94 80.80
N SER A 171 51.81 -2.68 80.33
CA SER A 171 53.26 -2.72 80.64
C SER A 171 54.14 -2.97 79.42
#